data_AF-A0A9P4UFL5-F1
#
_entry.id   AF-A0A9P4UFL5-F1
#
_cell.length_a   1.000
_cell.length_b   1.000
_cell.length_c   1.000
_cell.angle_alpha   90.00
_cell.angle_beta   90.00
_cell.angle_gamma   90.00
#
_symmetry.space_group_name_H-M   'P 1'
#
loop_
_entity.id
_entity.type
_entity.pdbx_description
1 polymer ?
#
loop_
_entity_poly.entity_id
_entity_poly.type
_entity_poly.pdbx_seq_one_letter_code
_entity_poly.pdbx_strand_id
1 'polypeptide(L)'
;MDGIASAVVLPDQDDDSPPPAATSPTGTKRRQSSISEQDAKRARLNDHESPSNRRGSVSSAKAAAVAPKGRERGRERRLFGAALGALSQNSATAGQKRRLEIEKRQRAQRKLEEEESEHRKQERQAKRKEQRWREHRRFEKDALRIRHDNLLAVAHFLQTRTEPRLYYKPWETTPEEDDRIRDQIAEAHETIRREREDSEAAQRRHAERKRDATHDVHMDGDAEDTRYARNKTAILHKPARPE
;
A
#
# COMPACT_ATOMS: atom_id res chain seq x y z
N MET A 1 20.47 27.67 -3.01
CA MET A 1 19.44 26.61 -2.86
C MET A 1 18.84 26.49 -4.23
N ASP A 2 19.52 25.68 -5.02
CA ASP A 2 19.53 25.83 -6.47
C ASP A 2 18.44 24.93 -7.03
N GLY A 3 17.53 25.55 -7.80
CA GLY A 3 16.40 24.88 -8.42
C GLY A 3 16.88 24.00 -9.57
N ILE A 4 16.42 22.75 -9.58
CA ILE A 4 16.70 21.82 -10.67
C ILE A 4 15.47 21.80 -11.57
N ALA A 5 15.55 22.60 -12.64
CA ALA A 5 14.61 22.57 -13.75
C ALA A 5 14.86 21.29 -14.57
N SER A 6 13.84 20.42 -14.68
CA SER A 6 13.91 19.20 -15.49
C SER A 6 13.42 19.51 -16.91
N ALA A 7 14.37 19.75 -17.81
CA ALA A 7 14.12 19.94 -19.24
C ALA A 7 13.66 18.63 -19.90
N VAL A 8 12.50 18.66 -20.56
CA VAL A 8 12.00 17.61 -21.43
C VAL A 8 12.54 17.91 -22.84
N VAL A 9 13.40 17.03 -23.34
CA VAL A 9 13.93 17.10 -24.71
C VAL A 9 12.91 16.40 -25.63
N LEU A 10 12.26 17.16 -26.51
CA LEU A 10 11.55 16.62 -27.68
C LEU A 10 12.59 16.25 -28.75
N PRO A 11 12.43 15.14 -29.48
CA PRO A 11 13.21 14.91 -30.69
C PRO A 11 12.78 15.91 -31.78
N ASP A 12 13.75 16.63 -32.33
CA ASP A 12 13.58 17.52 -33.47
C ASP A 12 13.10 16.71 -34.69
N GLN A 13 11.98 17.14 -35.29
CA GLN A 13 11.55 16.66 -36.60
C GLN A 13 12.15 17.60 -37.64
N ASP A 14 13.09 17.09 -38.44
CA ASP A 14 13.66 17.82 -39.57
C ASP A 14 12.58 18.08 -40.64
N ASP A 15 12.29 19.36 -40.89
CA ASP A 15 11.53 19.86 -42.04
C ASP A 15 12.43 19.89 -43.29
N ASP A 16 12.38 18.87 -44.17
CA ASP A 16 12.47 18.97 -45.66
C ASP A 16 12.69 17.61 -46.35
N SER A 17 11.60 16.93 -46.77
CA SER A 17 11.58 16.05 -47.96
C SER A 17 10.18 15.58 -48.36
N PRO A 18 9.87 15.42 -49.67
CA PRO A 18 8.52 15.25 -50.22
C PRO A 18 7.99 13.79 -50.15
N PRO A 19 6.67 13.56 -50.33
CA PRO A 19 6.01 12.31 -49.94
C PRO A 19 5.99 11.25 -51.05
N PRO A 20 6.11 9.95 -50.72
CA PRO A 20 5.61 8.89 -51.58
C PRO A 20 4.22 8.41 -51.14
N ALA A 21 3.37 8.22 -52.16
CA ALA A 21 1.95 7.92 -52.08
C ALA A 21 1.61 6.52 -51.52
N ALA A 22 0.42 6.47 -50.90
CA ALA A 22 -0.54 5.37 -50.83
C ALA A 22 -0.05 3.94 -50.48
N THR A 23 -0.37 3.49 -49.27
CA THR A 23 -1.14 2.23 -49.03
C THR A 23 -1.47 2.07 -47.53
N SER A 24 -2.76 2.06 -47.22
CA SER A 24 -3.34 1.48 -45.98
C SER A 24 -3.85 0.07 -46.31
N PRO A 25 -4.34 -0.78 -45.37
CA PRO A 25 -4.10 -0.91 -43.92
C PRO A 25 -3.98 -2.40 -43.46
N THR A 26 -3.06 -2.77 -42.55
CA THR A 26 -3.21 -4.04 -41.80
C THR A 26 -2.54 -4.01 -40.44
N GLY A 27 -3.27 -4.35 -39.37
CA GLY A 27 -2.64 -4.95 -38.19
C GLY A 27 -3.03 -4.44 -36.80
N THR A 28 -4.30 -4.19 -36.52
CA THR A 28 -4.81 -4.18 -35.13
C THR A 28 -4.58 -5.56 -34.50
N LYS A 29 -3.54 -5.70 -33.67
CA LYS A 29 -3.44 -6.79 -32.69
C LYS A 29 -3.73 -6.26 -31.29
N ARG A 30 -5.03 -6.11 -31.04
CA ARG A 30 -5.67 -6.20 -29.73
C ARG A 30 -5.58 -7.65 -29.27
N ARG A 31 -4.96 -7.94 -28.11
CA ARG A 31 -5.04 -9.18 -27.29
C ARG A 31 -3.94 -9.08 -26.21
N GLN A 32 -4.09 -9.37 -24.92
CA GLN A 32 -5.16 -9.78 -24.01
C GLN A 32 -4.68 -9.35 -22.60
N SER A 33 -5.61 -8.97 -21.73
CA SER A 33 -5.42 -8.98 -20.29
C SER A 33 -5.24 -10.41 -19.77
N SER A 34 -4.21 -10.69 -18.97
CA SER A 34 -4.16 -11.84 -18.06
C SER A 34 -3.17 -11.59 -16.93
N ILE A 35 -3.72 -11.48 -15.73
CA ILE A 35 -3.08 -11.63 -14.42
C ILE A 35 -2.12 -12.83 -14.32
N SER A 36 -0.96 -12.63 -13.67
CA SER A 36 -0.31 -13.65 -12.86
C SER A 36 0.55 -12.99 -11.79
N GLU A 37 0.17 -13.21 -10.53
CA GLU A 37 1.09 -13.15 -9.40
C GLU A 37 2.19 -14.22 -9.57
N GLN A 38 3.29 -14.03 -8.83
CA GLN A 38 4.49 -14.88 -8.73
C GLN A 38 5.59 -14.65 -9.79
N ASP A 39 6.46 -13.68 -9.51
CA ASP A 39 7.89 -13.86 -9.83
C ASP A 39 8.76 -13.38 -8.67
N ALA A 40 8.82 -14.20 -7.63
CA ALA A 40 9.82 -14.11 -6.57
C ALA A 40 11.10 -14.84 -7.01
N LYS A 41 11.79 -14.37 -8.06
CA LYS A 41 13.09 -14.94 -8.48
C LYS A 41 14.06 -13.92 -9.09
N ARG A 42 14.43 -12.85 -8.38
CA ARG A 42 15.76 -12.22 -8.55
C ARG A 42 16.30 -11.68 -7.22
N ALA A 43 16.85 -12.58 -6.39
CA ALA A 43 17.80 -12.21 -5.36
C ALA A 43 19.12 -11.81 -6.06
N ARG A 44 19.34 -10.51 -6.26
CA ARG A 44 20.65 -10.00 -6.72
C ARG A 44 21.57 -9.89 -5.52
N LEU A 45 22.29 -10.98 -5.28
CA LEU A 45 23.43 -11.06 -4.40
C LEU A 45 24.61 -10.39 -5.13
N ASN A 46 24.90 -9.13 -4.79
CA ASN A 46 26.15 -8.50 -5.21
C ASN A 46 27.19 -8.76 -4.12
N ASP A 47 27.88 -9.87 -4.35
CA ASP A 47 29.23 -10.16 -3.88
C ASP A 47 30.19 -9.14 -4.51
N HIS A 48 30.96 -8.44 -3.69
CA HIS A 48 32.09 -7.64 -4.14
C HIS A 48 33.24 -7.80 -3.13
N GLU A 49 34.11 -8.75 -3.47
CA GLU A 49 35.52 -8.88 -3.08
C GLU A 49 36.24 -7.51 -3.25
N SER A 50 37.19 -7.03 -2.42
CA SER A 50 38.44 -7.63 -1.91
C SER A 50 39.10 -6.66 -0.87
N PRO A 51 40.41 -6.72 -0.51
CA PRO A 51 41.01 -7.55 0.55
C PRO A 51 41.91 -6.76 1.54
N SER A 52 42.09 -7.22 2.79
CA SER A 52 43.32 -6.91 3.57
C SER A 52 43.49 -7.94 4.70
N ASN A 53 44.31 -8.98 4.52
CA ASN A 53 45.73 -9.08 4.86
C ASN A 53 46.04 -9.27 6.36
N ARG A 54 46.78 -10.36 6.64
CA ARG A 54 47.52 -10.74 7.88
C ARG A 54 46.64 -11.38 8.98
N ARG A 55 46.90 -12.58 9.50
CA ARG A 55 48.19 -13.03 10.08
C ARG A 55 48.21 -14.55 10.40
N GLY A 56 49.36 -15.20 10.17
CA GLY A 56 49.88 -16.40 10.88
C GLY A 56 49.32 -17.76 10.45
N SER A 57 49.98 -18.54 9.58
CA SER A 57 51.10 -19.45 9.88
C SER A 57 50.89 -20.28 11.16
N VAL A 58 50.59 -21.58 11.04
CA VAL A 58 51.56 -22.69 11.18
C VAL A 58 50.90 -24.04 10.99
N SER A 59 51.60 -24.88 10.24
CA SER A 59 51.46 -26.33 10.08
C SER A 59 51.11 -27.10 11.35
N SER A 60 50.15 -28.03 11.24
CA SER A 60 50.33 -29.37 11.82
C SER A 60 49.47 -30.38 11.08
N ALA A 61 50.10 -31.00 10.07
CA ALA A 61 49.75 -32.35 9.68
C ALA A 61 49.86 -33.24 10.93
N LYS A 62 48.75 -33.86 11.34
CA LYS A 62 48.81 -35.09 12.14
C LYS A 62 47.61 -35.99 11.88
N ALA A 63 47.92 -36.97 11.04
CA ALA A 63 47.51 -38.37 11.15
C ALA A 63 46.01 -38.65 11.26
N ALA A 64 45.46 -39.11 10.13
CA ALA A 64 44.36 -40.04 10.10
C ALA A 64 44.71 -41.28 10.97
N ALA A 65 44.13 -41.36 12.16
CA ALA A 65 44.20 -42.54 13.00
C ALA A 65 42.99 -43.43 12.71
N VAL A 66 43.30 -44.56 12.07
CA VAL A 66 42.49 -45.76 11.87
C VAL A 66 41.57 -46.04 13.07
N ALA A 67 40.28 -46.21 12.79
CA ALA A 67 39.27 -46.56 13.79
C ALA A 67 39.44 -48.00 14.30
N PRO A 68 39.60 -48.24 15.61
CA PRO A 68 39.50 -49.59 16.17
C PRO A 68 38.03 -49.96 16.43
N LYS A 69 37.63 -51.15 15.98
CA LYS A 69 36.33 -51.84 16.16
C LYS A 69 35.98 -52.20 17.62
N GLY A 70 36.48 -51.47 18.61
CA GLY A 70 36.19 -51.64 20.04
C GLY A 70 35.51 -50.43 20.70
N ARG A 71 35.04 -49.46 19.90
CA ARG A 71 34.50 -48.19 20.39
C ARG A 71 33.05 -48.25 20.87
N GLU A 72 32.32 -49.34 20.64
CA GLU A 72 30.90 -49.42 21.05
C GLU A 72 30.76 -49.37 22.57
N ARG A 73 31.44 -50.22 23.32
CA ARG A 73 31.32 -50.26 24.79
C ARG A 73 31.64 -48.94 25.51
N GLY A 74 32.59 -48.16 24.96
CA GLY A 74 32.93 -46.83 25.46
C GLY A 74 32.01 -45.72 24.93
N ARG A 75 31.43 -45.90 23.75
CA ARG A 75 30.44 -45.00 23.15
C ARG A 75 29.08 -45.18 23.82
N GLU A 76 28.62 -46.40 24.05
CA GLU A 76 27.41 -46.72 24.81
C GLU A 76 27.47 -46.12 26.21
N ARG A 77 28.59 -46.26 26.94
CA ARG A 77 28.73 -45.64 28.26
C ARG A 77 28.73 -44.11 28.22
N ARG A 78 29.28 -43.50 27.16
CA ARG A 78 29.21 -42.05 26.94
C ARG A 78 27.83 -41.59 26.48
N LEU A 79 27.14 -42.37 25.65
CA LEU A 79 25.79 -42.09 25.17
C LEU A 79 24.77 -42.26 26.30
N PHE A 80 24.90 -43.31 27.12
CA PHE A 80 24.06 -43.56 28.28
C PHE A 80 24.38 -42.59 29.42
N GLY A 81 25.65 -42.23 29.62
CA GLY A 81 26.06 -41.16 30.54
C GLY A 81 25.62 -39.77 30.07
N ALA A 82 25.60 -39.51 28.77
CA ALA A 82 25.03 -38.29 28.19
C ALA A 82 23.51 -38.26 28.28
N ALA A 83 22.84 -39.41 28.12
CA ALA A 83 21.39 -39.53 28.27
C ALA A 83 20.95 -39.37 29.74
N LEU A 84 21.63 -40.01 30.69
CA LEU A 84 21.42 -39.82 32.12
C LEU A 84 21.83 -38.42 32.58
N GLY A 85 22.91 -37.86 32.02
CA GLY A 85 23.31 -36.47 32.25
C GLY A 85 22.26 -35.49 31.74
N ALA A 86 21.71 -35.72 30.54
CA ALA A 86 20.65 -34.91 29.96
C ALA A 86 19.33 -35.03 30.76
N LEU A 87 18.97 -36.22 31.24
CA LEU A 87 17.78 -36.44 32.07
C LEU A 87 17.94 -35.86 33.49
N SER A 88 19.15 -35.91 34.06
CA SER A 88 19.46 -35.31 35.37
C SER A 88 19.57 -33.78 35.32
N GLN A 89 19.72 -33.18 34.13
CA GLN A 89 19.75 -31.72 33.94
C GLN A 89 18.36 -31.11 33.69
N ASN A 90 17.26 -31.84 33.96
CA ASN A 90 15.88 -31.32 33.86
C ASN A 90 15.57 -30.09 34.75
N SER A 91 16.48 -29.68 35.63
CA SER A 91 16.45 -28.37 36.29
C SER A 91 17.41 -27.42 35.59
N ALA A 92 16.87 -26.44 34.84
CA ALA A 92 17.66 -25.42 34.15
C ALA A 92 18.77 -24.86 35.05
N THR A 93 20.02 -25.11 34.69
CA THR A 93 21.19 -24.59 35.40
C THR A 93 21.17 -23.06 35.38
N ALA A 94 21.76 -22.41 36.39
CA ALA A 94 21.76 -20.94 36.49
C ALA A 94 22.30 -20.24 35.21
N GLY A 95 23.23 -20.88 34.49
CA GLY A 95 23.72 -20.42 33.19
C GLY A 95 22.70 -20.53 32.04
N GLN A 96 21.91 -21.61 32.00
CA GLN A 96 20.80 -21.74 31.04
C GLN A 96 19.70 -20.72 31.33
N LYS A 97 19.38 -20.47 32.60
CA LYS A 97 18.41 -19.42 33.00
C LYS A 97 18.85 -18.03 32.52
N ARG A 98 20.13 -17.67 32.70
CA ARG A 98 20.69 -16.40 32.19
C ARG A 98 20.63 -16.31 30.66
N ARG A 99 20.91 -17.40 29.94
CA ARG A 99 20.80 -17.43 28.47
C ARG A 99 19.36 -17.23 27.99
N LEU A 100 18.40 -17.90 28.62
CA LEU A 100 16.98 -17.75 28.33
C LEU A 100 16.47 -16.34 28.66
N GLU A 101 16.95 -15.73 29.74
CA GLU A 101 16.61 -14.35 30.11
C GLU A 101 17.15 -13.33 29.09
N ILE A 102 18.40 -13.50 28.65
CA ILE A 102 19.01 -12.67 27.59
C ILE A 102 18.24 -12.83 26.27
N GLU A 103 17.92 -14.06 25.88
CA GLU A 103 17.15 -14.35 24.66
C GLU A 103 15.74 -13.76 24.74
N LYS A 104 15.09 -13.85 25.92
CA LYS A 104 13.78 -13.22 26.17
C LYS A 104 13.87 -11.70 26.04
N ARG A 105 14.91 -11.07 26.59
CA ARG A 105 15.14 -9.62 26.49
C ARG A 105 15.38 -9.19 25.05
N GLN A 106 16.20 -9.92 24.29
CA GLN A 106 16.45 -9.64 22.88
C GLN A 106 15.19 -9.80 22.02
N ARG A 107 14.40 -10.84 22.27
CA ARG A 107 13.09 -11.03 21.60
C ARG A 107 12.12 -9.90 21.94
N ALA A 108 12.04 -9.50 23.21
CA ALA A 108 11.19 -8.39 23.62
C ALA A 108 11.61 -7.07 22.94
N GLN A 109 12.92 -6.80 22.87
CA GLN A 109 13.43 -5.62 22.17
C GLN A 109 13.10 -5.63 20.67
N ARG A 110 13.31 -6.76 19.97
CA ARG A 110 12.94 -6.88 18.54
C ARG A 110 11.46 -6.70 18.31
N LYS A 111 10.60 -7.20 19.20
CA LYS A 111 9.15 -7.01 19.11
C LYS A 111 8.77 -5.54 19.22
N LEU A 112 9.35 -4.79 20.16
CA LEU A 112 9.10 -3.35 20.29
C LEU A 112 9.53 -2.59 19.03
N GLU A 113 10.70 -2.92 18.47
CA GLU A 113 11.18 -2.31 17.22
C GLU A 113 10.27 -2.66 16.03
N GLU A 114 9.77 -3.89 15.96
CA GLU A 114 8.82 -4.34 14.93
C GLU A 114 7.50 -3.58 15.03
N GLU A 115 6.92 -3.50 16.23
CA GLU A 115 5.69 -2.75 16.52
C GLU A 115 5.83 -1.26 16.13
N GLU A 116 6.94 -0.61 16.49
CA GLU A 116 7.19 0.78 16.09
C GLU A 116 7.33 0.91 14.57
N SER A 117 8.02 -0.04 13.92
CA SER A 117 8.18 -0.03 12.47
C SER A 117 6.84 -0.21 11.75
N GLU A 118 5.98 -1.09 12.26
CA GLU A 118 4.63 -1.32 11.73
C GLU A 118 3.76 -0.09 11.93
N HIS A 119 3.81 0.56 13.10
CA HIS A 119 3.12 1.83 13.34
C HIS A 119 3.55 2.90 12.32
N ARG A 120 4.86 3.07 12.10
CA ARG A 120 5.39 4.01 11.10
C ARG A 120 4.98 3.63 9.66
N LYS A 121 4.87 2.35 9.33
CA LYS A 121 4.39 1.90 8.01
C LYS A 121 2.90 2.22 7.84
N GLN A 122 2.09 1.93 8.85
CA GLN A 122 0.66 2.21 8.86
C GLN A 122 0.39 3.71 8.71
N GLU A 123 1.10 4.57 9.45
CA GLU A 123 0.97 6.02 9.33
C GLU A 123 1.29 6.51 7.90
N ARG A 124 2.37 6.01 7.30
CA ARG A 124 2.74 6.33 5.90
C ARG A 124 1.72 5.84 4.89
N GLN A 125 1.08 4.69 5.14
CA GLN A 125 0.02 4.18 4.28
C GLN A 125 -1.26 5.01 4.44
N ALA A 126 -1.63 5.40 5.67
CA ALA A 126 -2.77 6.25 5.95
C ALA A 126 -2.63 7.61 5.26
N LYS A 127 -1.46 8.27 5.37
CA LYS A 127 -1.17 9.53 4.66
C LYS A 127 -1.32 9.41 3.15
N ARG A 128 -0.76 8.36 2.54
CA ARG A 128 -0.89 8.11 1.09
C ARG A 128 -2.32 7.83 0.67
N LYS A 129 -3.08 7.09 1.47
CA LYS A 129 -4.50 6.81 1.21
C LYS A 129 -5.33 8.09 1.28
N GLU A 130 -5.05 8.95 2.27
CA GLU A 130 -5.73 10.23 2.41
C GLU A 130 -5.42 11.17 1.24
N GLN A 131 -4.15 11.26 0.83
CA GLN A 131 -3.74 12.03 -0.35
C GLN A 131 -4.45 11.52 -1.61
N ARG A 132 -4.40 10.21 -1.87
CA ARG A 132 -5.08 9.59 -3.03
C ARG A 132 -6.58 9.88 -3.01
N TRP A 133 -7.21 9.81 -1.84
CA TRP A 133 -8.63 10.13 -1.71
C TRP A 133 -8.93 11.60 -2.04
N ARG A 134 -8.09 12.53 -1.58
CA ARG A 134 -8.23 13.96 -1.91
C ARG A 134 -8.07 14.23 -3.41
N GLU A 135 -7.06 13.62 -4.03
CA GLU A 135 -6.80 13.74 -5.47
C GLU A 135 -7.92 13.12 -6.29
N HIS A 136 -8.37 11.92 -5.93
CA HIS A 136 -9.46 11.23 -6.60
C HIS A 136 -10.75 12.08 -6.59
N ARG A 137 -11.10 12.67 -5.44
CA ARG A 137 -12.27 13.56 -5.33
C ARG A 137 -12.17 14.79 -6.24
N ARG A 138 -10.96 15.36 -6.40
CA ARG A 138 -10.73 16.47 -7.33
C ARG A 138 -10.91 16.02 -8.78
N PHE A 139 -10.29 14.89 -9.13
CA PHE A 139 -10.40 14.30 -10.45
C PHE A 139 -11.86 14.00 -10.82
N GLU A 140 -12.64 13.41 -9.93
CA GLU A 140 -14.06 13.14 -10.17
C GLU A 140 -14.86 14.42 -10.43
N LYS A 141 -14.60 15.48 -9.66
CA LYS A 141 -15.25 16.78 -9.86
C LYS A 141 -14.91 17.38 -11.23
N ASP A 142 -13.64 17.33 -11.62
CA ASP A 142 -13.20 17.88 -12.90
C ASP A 142 -13.70 17.03 -14.08
N ALA A 143 -13.70 15.70 -13.94
CA ALA A 143 -14.26 14.79 -14.92
C ALA A 143 -15.78 15.01 -15.11
N LEU A 144 -16.50 15.26 -14.02
CA LEU A 144 -17.92 15.62 -14.06
C LEU A 144 -18.14 16.94 -14.81
N ARG A 145 -17.31 17.95 -14.52
CA ARG A 145 -17.36 19.24 -15.22
C ARG A 145 -17.15 19.08 -16.72
N ILE A 146 -16.09 18.36 -17.13
CA ILE A 146 -15.79 18.10 -18.54
C ILE A 146 -16.95 17.35 -19.21
N ARG A 147 -17.56 16.38 -18.52
CA ARG A 147 -18.75 15.69 -19.04
C ARG A 147 -19.93 16.64 -19.24
N HIS A 148 -20.18 17.53 -18.29
CA HIS A 148 -21.24 18.55 -18.39
C HIS A 148 -20.99 19.51 -19.54
N ASP A 149 -19.76 19.99 -19.69
CA ASP A 149 -19.36 20.89 -20.77
C ASP A 149 -19.52 20.19 -22.14
N ASN A 150 -19.12 18.93 -22.25
CA ASN A 150 -19.29 18.12 -23.45
C ASN A 150 -20.78 17.89 -23.77
N LEU A 151 -21.59 17.55 -22.77
CA LEU A 151 -23.02 17.31 -22.96
C LEU A 151 -23.74 18.57 -23.48
N LEU A 152 -23.41 19.74 -22.92
CA LEU A 152 -23.94 21.02 -23.39
C LEU A 152 -23.46 21.33 -24.81
N ALA A 153 -22.18 21.12 -25.09
CA ALA A 153 -21.64 21.34 -26.43
C ALA A 153 -22.36 20.48 -27.47
N VAL A 154 -22.59 19.20 -27.19
CA VAL A 154 -23.28 18.26 -28.08
C VAL A 154 -24.77 18.62 -28.25
N ALA A 155 -25.43 19.13 -27.21
CA ALA A 155 -26.84 19.53 -27.26
C ALA A 155 -27.14 20.70 -28.21
N HIS A 156 -26.12 21.46 -28.63
CA HIS A 156 -26.27 22.51 -29.63
C HIS A 156 -26.30 22.00 -31.08
N PHE A 157 -26.11 20.70 -31.30
CA PHE A 157 -26.06 20.09 -32.63
C PHE A 157 -27.25 19.17 -32.88
N LEU A 158 -27.78 19.20 -34.10
CA LEU A 158 -28.78 18.23 -34.54
C LEU A 158 -28.12 16.86 -34.70
N GLN A 159 -28.87 15.80 -34.39
CA GLN A 159 -28.42 14.42 -34.51
C GLN A 159 -29.22 13.67 -35.59
N THR A 160 -28.54 12.82 -36.35
CA THR A 160 -29.19 11.90 -37.29
C THR A 160 -29.93 10.77 -36.55
N ARG A 161 -30.94 10.17 -37.21
CA ARG A 161 -31.66 9.00 -36.68
C ARG A 161 -30.96 7.66 -36.98
N THR A 162 -29.96 7.67 -37.85
CA THR A 162 -29.20 6.48 -38.26
C THR A 162 -28.12 6.14 -37.24
N GLU A 163 -27.71 4.88 -37.21
CA GLU A 163 -26.51 4.46 -36.47
C GLU A 163 -25.34 4.31 -37.46
N PRO A 164 -24.18 4.96 -37.23
CA PRO A 164 -23.84 5.82 -36.09
C PRO A 164 -24.53 7.20 -36.14
N ARG A 165 -24.83 7.76 -34.95
CA ARG A 165 -25.38 9.11 -34.83
C ARG A 165 -24.33 10.14 -35.22
N LEU A 166 -24.69 11.03 -36.13
CA LEU A 166 -23.85 12.14 -36.55
C LEU A 166 -24.42 13.44 -36.00
N TYR A 167 -23.55 14.25 -35.39
CA TYR A 167 -23.88 15.58 -34.89
C TYR A 167 -23.49 16.62 -35.92
N TYR A 168 -24.43 17.48 -36.32
CA TYR A 168 -24.22 18.50 -37.33
C TYR A 168 -24.97 19.78 -37.00
N LYS A 169 -24.51 20.90 -37.57
CA LYS A 169 -25.18 22.19 -37.51
C LYS A 169 -25.38 22.73 -38.92
N PRO A 170 -26.62 22.81 -39.42
CA PRO A 170 -26.92 23.45 -40.70
C PRO A 170 -26.49 24.92 -40.73
N TRP A 171 -26.26 25.45 -41.93
CA TRP A 171 -26.00 26.88 -42.13
C TRP A 171 -27.25 27.73 -41.84
N GLU A 172 -28.41 27.23 -42.27
CA GLU A 172 -29.73 27.78 -41.96
C GLU A 172 -30.52 26.72 -41.21
N THR A 173 -30.98 27.03 -40.00
CA THR A 173 -31.85 26.16 -39.20
C THR A 173 -33.30 26.54 -39.42
N THR A 174 -34.16 25.53 -39.56
CA THR A 174 -35.61 25.74 -39.59
C THR A 174 -36.13 25.97 -38.17
N PRO A 175 -37.29 26.64 -37.99
CA PRO A 175 -37.87 26.85 -36.65
C PRO A 175 -38.09 25.55 -35.88
N GLU A 176 -38.49 24.47 -36.57
CA GLU A 176 -38.66 23.15 -35.94
C GLU A 176 -37.34 22.55 -35.47
N GLU A 177 -36.24 22.81 -36.18
CA GLU A 177 -34.91 22.36 -35.77
C GLU A 177 -34.38 23.16 -34.60
N ASP A 178 -34.63 24.48 -34.57
CA ASP A 178 -34.32 25.33 -33.42
C ASP A 178 -35.08 24.89 -32.17
N ASP A 179 -36.36 24.51 -32.32
CA ASP A 179 -37.16 23.93 -31.23
C ASP A 179 -36.51 22.65 -30.69
N ARG A 180 -36.08 21.74 -31.57
CA ARG A 180 -35.38 20.52 -31.17
C ARG A 180 -34.06 20.80 -30.46
N ILE A 181 -33.29 21.78 -30.91
CA ILE A 181 -32.05 22.19 -30.24
C ILE A 181 -32.36 22.76 -28.85
N ARG A 182 -33.41 23.57 -28.72
CA ARG A 182 -33.85 24.11 -27.41
C ARG A 182 -34.26 23.00 -26.45
N ASP A 183 -35.00 22.01 -26.94
CA ASP A 183 -35.39 20.84 -26.14
C ASP A 183 -34.16 20.04 -25.70
N GLN A 184 -33.20 19.79 -26.61
CA GLN A 184 -31.94 19.10 -26.28
C GLN A 184 -31.12 19.85 -25.21
N ILE A 185 -31.03 21.17 -25.32
CA ILE A 185 -30.34 22.01 -24.33
C ILE A 185 -31.05 21.93 -22.97
N ALA A 186 -32.39 21.98 -22.97
CA ALA A 186 -33.17 21.85 -21.74
C ALA A 186 -32.97 20.48 -21.07
N GLU A 187 -33.00 19.39 -21.85
CA GLU A 187 -32.72 18.04 -21.38
C GLU A 187 -31.29 17.88 -20.83
N ALA A 188 -30.30 18.49 -21.50
CA ALA A 188 -28.91 18.49 -21.03
C ALA A 188 -28.77 19.24 -19.70
N HIS A 189 -29.41 20.40 -19.56
CA HIS A 189 -29.43 21.15 -18.29
C HIS A 189 -30.12 20.37 -17.18
N GLU A 190 -31.23 19.69 -17.47
CA GLU A 190 -31.92 18.84 -16.51
C GLU A 190 -31.03 17.69 -16.03
N THR A 191 -30.33 17.04 -16.96
CA THR A 191 -29.37 15.97 -16.66
C THR A 191 -28.24 16.50 -15.77
N ILE A 192 -27.66 17.65 -16.11
CA ILE A 192 -26.61 18.31 -15.32
C ILE A 192 -27.10 18.65 -13.92
N ARG A 193 -28.33 19.18 -13.79
CA ARG A 193 -28.93 19.51 -12.50
C ARG A 193 -29.04 18.27 -11.62
N ARG A 194 -29.63 17.19 -12.14
CA ARG A 194 -29.77 15.91 -11.42
C ARG A 194 -28.41 15.37 -10.97
N GLU A 195 -27.43 15.33 -11.87
CA GLU A 195 -26.10 14.82 -11.52
C GLU A 195 -25.37 15.67 -10.48
N ARG A 196 -25.58 16.99 -10.48
CA ARG A 196 -25.04 17.89 -9.44
C ARG A 196 -25.70 17.61 -8.09
N GLU A 197 -27.02 17.48 -8.06
CA GLU A 197 -27.77 17.15 -6.84
C GLU A 197 -27.33 15.79 -6.27
N ASP A 198 -27.22 14.77 -7.12
CA ASP A 198 -26.74 13.44 -6.73
C ASP A 198 -25.31 13.49 -6.19
N SER A 199 -24.43 14.25 -6.86
CA SER A 199 -23.05 14.44 -6.43
C SER A 199 -22.95 15.18 -5.10
N GLU A 200 -23.78 16.19 -4.87
CA GLU A 200 -23.84 16.91 -3.60
C GLU A 200 -24.40 16.02 -2.48
N ALA A 201 -25.46 15.27 -2.75
CA ALA A 201 -26.04 14.33 -1.79
C ALA A 201 -25.03 13.24 -1.39
N ALA A 202 -24.30 12.67 -2.36
CA ALA A 202 -23.23 11.72 -2.10
C ALA A 202 -22.11 12.33 -1.24
N GLN A 203 -21.72 13.58 -1.52
CA GLN A 203 -20.72 14.29 -0.73
C GLN A 203 -21.19 14.57 0.70
N ARG A 204 -22.47 14.93 0.90
CA ARG A 204 -23.07 15.12 2.24
C ARG A 204 -23.05 13.81 3.04
N ARG A 205 -23.54 12.71 2.46
CA ARG A 205 -23.50 11.38 3.08
C ARG A 205 -22.09 10.94 3.45
N HIS A 206 -21.12 11.23 2.59
CA HIS A 206 -19.72 10.92 2.89
C HIS A 206 -19.15 11.81 4.01
N ALA A 207 -19.54 13.08 4.08
CA ALA A 207 -19.14 13.98 5.15
C ALA A 207 -19.73 13.56 6.51
N GLU A 208 -21.01 13.17 6.53
CA GLU A 208 -21.69 12.62 7.71
C GLU A 208 -20.99 11.36 8.22
N ARG A 209 -20.76 10.36 7.35
CA ARG A 209 -20.01 9.14 7.73
C ARG A 209 -18.63 9.43 8.32
N LYS A 210 -17.94 10.47 7.82
CA LYS A 210 -16.65 10.88 8.38
C LYS A 210 -16.80 11.51 9.77
N ARG A 211 -17.85 12.30 10.00
CA ARG A 211 -18.13 12.90 11.31
C ARG A 211 -18.50 11.83 12.34
N ASP A 212 -19.35 10.89 11.97
CA ASP A 212 -19.77 9.79 12.84
C ASP A 212 -18.56 8.92 13.22
N ALA A 213 -17.71 8.56 12.24
CA ALA A 213 -16.48 7.81 12.50
C ALA A 213 -15.49 8.57 13.40
N THR A 214 -15.46 9.91 13.37
CA THR A 214 -14.63 10.68 14.32
C THR A 214 -15.26 10.81 15.71
N HIS A 215 -16.59 10.79 15.80
CA HIS A 215 -17.33 10.87 17.06
C HIS A 215 -17.21 9.57 17.87
N ASP A 216 -17.34 8.42 17.21
CA ASP A 216 -17.23 7.11 17.87
C ASP A 216 -15.83 6.85 18.45
N VAL A 217 -14.78 7.29 17.75
CA VAL A 217 -13.39 7.18 18.22
C VAL A 217 -13.13 8.07 19.45
N HIS A 218 -13.88 9.16 19.63
CA HIS A 218 -13.73 10.04 20.80
C HIS A 218 -14.45 9.49 22.04
N MET A 219 -15.63 8.87 21.87
CA MET A 219 -16.42 8.30 22.97
C MET A 219 -15.77 7.05 23.60
N ASP A 220 -15.05 6.24 22.82
CA ASP A 220 -14.34 5.06 23.35
C ASP A 220 -13.06 5.43 24.12
N GLY A 221 -12.47 6.61 23.87
CA GLY A 221 -11.28 7.09 24.60
C GLY A 221 -11.59 7.55 26.02
N ASP A 222 -12.73 8.22 26.23
CA ASP A 222 -13.12 8.78 27.53
C ASP A 222 -13.64 7.71 28.53
N ALA A 223 -14.06 6.55 28.03
CA ALA A 223 -14.56 5.43 28.84
C ALA A 223 -13.44 4.69 29.61
N GLU A 224 -12.20 4.72 29.13
CA GLU A 224 -11.03 4.12 29.80
C GLU A 224 -10.42 5.06 30.85
N ASP A 225 -10.38 6.37 30.59
CA ASP A 225 -9.80 7.37 31.51
C ASP A 225 -10.64 7.52 32.80
N THR A 226 -11.97 7.41 32.69
CA THR A 226 -12.87 7.45 33.84
C THR A 226 -12.78 6.21 34.74
N ARG A 227 -12.38 5.03 34.22
CA ARG A 227 -12.15 3.82 35.03
C ARG A 227 -10.85 3.88 35.83
N TYR A 228 -9.81 4.49 35.28
CA TYR A 228 -8.52 4.62 35.97
C TYR A 228 -8.59 5.61 37.16
N ALA A 229 -9.39 6.68 37.03
CA ALA A 229 -9.59 7.66 38.10
C ALA A 229 -10.38 7.10 39.30
N ARG A 230 -11.38 6.24 39.07
CA ARG A 230 -12.23 5.66 40.12
C ARG A 230 -11.51 4.64 41.00
N ASN A 231 -10.48 3.98 40.47
CA ASN A 231 -9.71 2.96 41.19
C ASN A 231 -8.59 3.56 42.08
N LYS A 232 -8.13 4.78 41.78
CA LYS A 232 -7.13 5.49 42.60
C LYS A 232 -7.72 6.07 43.90
N THR A 233 -8.97 6.51 43.87
CA THR A 233 -9.65 7.07 45.06
C THR A 233 -10.09 6.01 46.06
N ALA A 234 -10.28 4.76 45.63
CA ALA A 234 -10.66 3.63 46.49
C ALA A 234 -9.50 3.06 47.34
N ILE A 235 -8.23 3.34 46.99
CA ILE A 235 -7.06 2.79 47.69
C ILE A 235 -6.63 3.68 48.88
N LEU A 236 -7.10 4.93 48.97
CA LEU A 236 -6.66 5.90 49.98
C LEU A 236 -7.57 6.02 51.23
N HIS A 237 -8.62 5.20 51.36
CA HIS A 237 -9.51 5.21 52.53
C HIS A 237 -9.54 3.83 53.21
N LYS A 238 -8.47 3.53 53.96
CA LYS A 238 -8.48 2.45 54.96
C LYS A 238 -8.72 3.12 56.33
N PRO A 239 -9.91 3.01 56.93
CA PRO A 239 -10.13 3.58 58.26
C PRO A 239 -9.34 2.78 59.31
N ALA A 240 -8.56 3.50 60.12
CA ALA A 240 -7.88 2.96 61.29
C ALA A 240 -8.92 2.42 62.29
N ARG A 241 -8.71 1.18 62.76
CA ARG A 241 -9.49 0.60 63.86
C ARG A 241 -9.04 1.24 65.18
N PRO A 242 -9.95 1.69 66.05
CA PRO A 242 -9.61 1.98 67.44
C PRO A 242 -9.60 0.68 68.27
N GLU A 243 -8.75 0.69 69.30
CA GLU A 243 -8.53 -0.38 70.30
C GLU A 243 -9.75 -0.65 71.19
#